data_AF-A0A960MTG9-F1
#
_entry.id   AF-A0A960MTG9-F1
#
_cell.length_a   1.000
_cell.length_b   1.000
_cell.length_c   1.000
_cell.angle_alpha   90.00
_cell.angle_beta   90.00
_cell.angle_gamma   90.00
#
_symmetry.space_group_name_H-M   'P 1'
#
loop_
_entity.id
_entity.type
_entity.pdbx_description
1 polymer ?
#
loop_
_entity_poly.entity_id
_entity_poly.type
_entity_poly.pdbx_seq_one_letter_code
_entity_poly.pdbx_strand_id
1 'polypeptide(L)'
;MKPLLHRRQFLQQLGSSAAVLPFLSGLPGLRAAGQPKQRLIFMFSPNGTIPGEFWPEAEGESFELKRILKPLAPFQRQVTVLNGVCNKVDGDGDRHMRGMSCLLTGTELFPGNIQGGSDTPAGWASGISIDQELRNFLQSRAETKTRFGSLEFGVAVPDRADPWTRMSYAGPNKPVASISDPRQMLGKLYGQMKDKDSLSSILDDVREEIGRVSTKLSAEDRNLLDEQLTLVRELESELQESDKDASPSHPMPEIDPNIELVNDNTPRLSRMQIDLLVNAMANDMTRIATLQFMRSVGQARMHWLGIDDGHHSLSHEPDDNKDAVEKLTKINEWFCGELAYLTKRLSETPEPGGDGSMLDHTLIVWLNELGKGNSHTLDNIPMVLIGGKGHGFKTGRSLKFQKVTQNRLWLAVAHAMGHGIDTFGTAKFCEGGPLSLA
;
A
#
# COMPACT_ATOMS: atom_id res chain seq x y z
N MET A 1 28.86 5.88 -54.95
CA MET A 1 28.08 5.11 -53.96
C MET A 1 29.04 4.45 -53.00
N LYS A 2 29.07 4.86 -51.72
CA LYS A 2 29.81 4.12 -50.67
C LYS A 2 28.90 2.99 -50.15
N PRO A 3 29.40 1.76 -49.92
CA PRO A 3 28.56 0.71 -49.37
C PRO A 3 28.21 1.03 -47.92
N LEU A 4 26.93 0.87 -47.58
CA LEU A 4 26.44 0.92 -46.21
C LEU A 4 27.01 -0.29 -45.45
N LEU A 5 27.82 -0.02 -44.42
CA LEU A 5 28.32 -1.05 -43.50
C LEU A 5 27.14 -1.70 -42.79
N HIS A 6 26.95 -3.01 -42.95
CA HIS A 6 25.94 -3.76 -42.21
C HIS A 6 26.33 -3.86 -40.73
N ARG A 7 25.33 -3.65 -39.85
CA ARG A 7 25.39 -3.66 -38.38
C ARG A 7 26.22 -4.80 -37.77
N ARG A 8 26.24 -5.96 -38.43
CA ARG A 8 26.99 -7.17 -38.01
C ARG A 8 28.51 -7.07 -38.27
N GLN A 9 28.93 -6.43 -39.35
CA GLN A 9 30.35 -6.21 -39.67
C GLN A 9 30.98 -5.13 -38.78
N PHE A 10 30.21 -4.09 -38.41
CA PHE A 10 30.67 -3.05 -37.48
C PHE A 10 31.00 -3.61 -36.09
N LEU A 11 30.14 -4.51 -35.56
CA LEU A 11 30.35 -5.15 -34.26
C LEU A 11 31.48 -6.19 -34.27
N GLN A 12 31.71 -6.88 -35.39
CA GLN A 12 32.83 -7.82 -35.53
C GLN A 12 34.19 -7.12 -35.63
N GLN A 13 34.25 -5.90 -36.17
CA GLN A 13 35.50 -5.15 -36.33
C GLN A 13 35.95 -4.41 -35.06
N LEU A 14 35.05 -4.11 -34.12
CA LEU A 14 35.38 -3.28 -32.95
C LEU A 14 36.16 -4.00 -31.85
N GLY A 15 36.15 -5.34 -31.80
CA GLY A 15 36.84 -6.11 -30.77
C GLY A 15 36.30 -5.86 -29.35
N SER A 16 36.24 -6.91 -28.54
CA SER A 16 35.77 -6.81 -27.15
C SER A 16 36.83 -6.11 -26.29
N SER A 17 36.87 -4.79 -26.28
CA SER A 17 37.71 -4.01 -25.34
C SER A 17 36.85 -3.30 -24.30
N ALA A 18 37.35 -3.24 -23.06
CA ALA A 18 36.67 -2.58 -21.93
C ALA A 18 36.36 -1.09 -22.20
N ALA A 19 37.03 -0.47 -23.17
CA ALA A 19 36.82 0.91 -23.59
C ALA A 19 35.50 1.14 -24.36
N VAL A 20 34.86 0.08 -24.88
CA VAL A 20 33.63 0.18 -25.68
C VAL A 20 32.35 -0.02 -24.83
N LEU A 21 32.48 -0.55 -23.61
CA LEU A 21 31.36 -0.80 -22.70
C LEU A 21 30.49 0.43 -22.41
N PRO A 22 31.05 1.64 -22.14
CA PRO A 22 30.25 2.84 -21.86
C PRO A 22 29.42 3.29 -23.07
N PHE A 23 29.87 2.98 -24.28
CA PHE A 23 29.17 3.32 -25.52
C PHE A 23 28.11 2.26 -25.89
N LEU A 24 28.29 1.01 -25.45
CA LEU A 24 27.28 -0.05 -25.60
C LEU A 24 26.14 0.09 -24.59
N SER A 25 26.42 0.55 -23.36
CA SER A 25 25.39 0.80 -22.33
C SER A 25 24.50 2.02 -22.63
N GLY A 26 24.95 2.94 -23.50
CA GLY A 26 24.19 4.09 -23.99
C GLY A 26 23.37 3.82 -25.26
N LEU A 27 23.47 2.63 -25.87
CA LEU A 27 22.68 2.29 -27.07
C LEU A 27 21.28 1.79 -26.66
N PRO A 28 20.19 2.43 -27.11
CA PRO A 28 18.83 1.92 -26.93
C PRO A 28 18.72 0.58 -27.67
N GLY A 29 18.59 -0.51 -26.92
CA GLY A 29 18.48 -1.88 -27.43
C GLY A 29 19.52 -2.88 -26.91
N LEU A 30 20.50 -2.47 -26.09
CA LEU A 30 21.45 -3.38 -25.40
C LEU A 30 21.14 -3.57 -23.91
N ARG A 31 20.19 -2.83 -23.34
CA ARG A 31 19.58 -3.20 -22.06
C ARG A 31 18.73 -4.44 -22.34
N ALA A 32 19.11 -5.58 -21.79
CA ALA A 32 18.17 -6.67 -21.64
C ALA A 32 16.93 -6.07 -20.95
N ALA A 33 15.77 -6.12 -21.59
CA ALA A 33 14.54 -5.69 -20.96
C ALA A 33 14.38 -6.56 -19.71
N GLY A 34 14.67 -5.99 -18.55
CA GLY A 34 14.39 -6.65 -17.28
C GLY A 34 12.90 -6.94 -17.25
N GLN A 35 12.50 -8.06 -16.63
CA GLN A 35 11.07 -8.25 -16.41
C GLN A 35 10.53 -7.05 -15.62
N PRO A 36 9.40 -6.46 -16.04
CA PRO A 36 8.92 -5.27 -15.38
C PRO A 36 8.60 -5.55 -13.91
N LYS A 37 9.02 -4.63 -13.04
CA LYS A 37 8.89 -4.79 -11.58
C LYS A 37 7.46 -4.50 -11.18
N GLN A 38 6.66 -5.54 -10.97
CA GLN A 38 5.29 -5.41 -10.48
C GLN A 38 5.31 -4.83 -9.06
N ARG A 39 4.59 -3.72 -8.86
CA ARG A 39 4.46 -3.02 -7.57
C ARG A 39 3.00 -2.86 -7.19
N LEU A 40 2.73 -2.85 -5.89
CA LEU A 40 1.38 -2.68 -5.34
C LEU A 40 1.39 -1.63 -4.24
N ILE A 41 0.43 -0.71 -4.30
CA ILE A 41 0.20 0.31 -3.27
C ILE A 41 -1.25 0.24 -2.80
N PHE A 42 -1.44 0.08 -1.50
CA PHE A 42 -2.75 0.29 -0.87
C PHE A 42 -2.80 1.69 -0.25
N MET A 43 -3.70 2.55 -0.72
CA MET A 43 -3.97 3.84 -0.09
C MET A 43 -5.29 3.76 0.68
N PHE A 44 -5.28 4.18 1.95
CA PHE A 44 -6.47 4.17 2.81
C PHE A 44 -6.87 5.59 3.19
N SER A 45 -8.18 5.85 3.19
CA SER A 45 -8.81 7.04 3.79
C SER A 45 -10.00 6.63 4.65
N PRO A 46 -10.29 7.32 5.78
CA PRO A 46 -11.27 6.86 6.75
C PRO A 46 -12.70 7.37 6.52
N ASN A 47 -13.65 6.86 7.32
CA ASN A 47 -15.01 7.35 7.60
C ASN A 47 -16.03 7.30 6.45
N GLY A 48 -15.84 6.42 5.47
CA GLY A 48 -16.76 6.25 4.34
C GLY A 48 -16.76 7.41 3.35
N THR A 49 -17.73 7.38 2.42
CA THR A 49 -17.86 8.39 1.36
C THR A 49 -19.29 8.91 1.22
N ILE A 50 -19.49 9.83 0.26
CA ILE A 50 -20.82 10.28 -0.21
C ILE A 50 -21.17 9.50 -1.49
N PRO A 51 -22.07 8.49 -1.44
CA PRO A 51 -22.27 7.58 -2.56
C PRO A 51 -22.62 8.24 -3.90
N GLY A 52 -23.50 9.25 -3.88
CA GLY A 52 -23.92 9.98 -5.08
C GLY A 52 -22.80 10.81 -5.73
N GLU A 53 -21.75 11.12 -4.97
CA GLU A 53 -20.60 11.92 -5.43
C GLU A 53 -19.34 11.07 -5.68
N PHE A 54 -19.41 9.76 -5.44
CA PHE A 54 -18.30 8.82 -5.63
C PHE A 54 -18.49 7.93 -6.86
N TRP A 55 -19.59 7.16 -6.93
CA TRP A 55 -19.76 6.15 -7.98
C TRP A 55 -20.40 6.72 -9.25
N PRO A 56 -19.84 6.42 -10.44
CA PRO A 56 -20.47 6.72 -11.72
C PRO A 56 -21.79 5.95 -11.90
N GLU A 57 -22.74 6.56 -12.62
CA GLU A 57 -23.99 5.90 -13.00
C GLU A 57 -23.80 4.88 -14.12
N ALA A 58 -22.97 5.18 -15.12
CA ALA A 58 -22.71 4.28 -16.24
C ALA A 58 -21.65 3.23 -15.89
N GLU A 59 -21.78 2.04 -16.49
CA GLU A 59 -20.79 0.96 -16.45
C GLU A 59 -19.92 0.97 -17.72
N GLY A 60 -18.77 0.30 -17.65
CA GLY A 60 -17.86 0.19 -18.78
C GLY A 60 -17.08 1.49 -19.01
N GLU A 61 -16.65 1.70 -20.25
CA GLU A 61 -15.71 2.76 -20.64
C GLU A 61 -16.35 4.15 -20.78
N SER A 62 -17.68 4.23 -20.88
CA SER A 62 -18.43 5.48 -21.03
C SER A 62 -18.78 6.16 -19.70
N PHE A 63 -18.08 5.82 -18.62
CA PHE A 63 -18.34 6.36 -17.30
C PHE A 63 -17.80 7.78 -17.15
N GLU A 64 -18.47 8.58 -16.32
CA GLU A 64 -18.02 9.92 -15.96
C GLU A 64 -17.53 9.92 -14.50
N LEU A 65 -16.39 10.55 -14.26
CA LEU A 65 -15.87 10.72 -12.90
C LEU A 65 -16.78 11.68 -12.13
N LYS A 66 -17.33 11.21 -11.02
CA LYS A 66 -18.06 12.05 -10.07
C LYS A 66 -17.15 13.01 -9.34
N ARG A 67 -17.74 13.98 -8.63
CA ARG A 67 -17.00 15.08 -8.01
C ARG A 67 -15.81 14.60 -7.17
N ILE A 68 -16.00 13.60 -6.32
CA ILE A 68 -14.93 13.07 -5.47
C ILE A 68 -13.78 12.53 -6.31
N LEU A 69 -14.07 11.89 -7.45
CA LEU A 69 -13.08 11.28 -8.34
C LEU A 69 -12.55 12.22 -9.44
N LYS A 70 -13.07 13.45 -9.56
CA LYS A 70 -12.62 14.43 -10.57
C LYS A 70 -11.12 14.69 -10.59
N PRO A 71 -10.39 14.71 -9.45
CA PRO A 71 -8.93 14.87 -9.48
C PRO A 71 -8.20 13.83 -10.35
N LEU A 72 -8.80 12.67 -10.61
CA LEU A 72 -8.23 11.62 -11.46
C LEU A 72 -8.53 11.80 -12.96
N ALA A 73 -9.19 12.87 -13.39
CA ALA A 73 -9.50 13.11 -14.81
C ALA A 73 -8.28 12.97 -15.74
N PRO A 74 -7.06 13.45 -15.40
CA PRO A 74 -5.87 13.25 -16.24
C PRO A 74 -5.48 11.78 -16.44
N PHE A 75 -5.93 10.89 -15.56
CA PHE A 75 -5.59 9.46 -15.53
C PHE A 75 -6.81 8.56 -15.76
N GLN A 76 -7.93 9.10 -16.27
CA GLN A 76 -9.19 8.35 -16.35
C GLN A 76 -9.07 7.03 -17.10
N ARG A 77 -8.21 6.95 -18.15
CA ARG A 77 -7.96 5.71 -18.91
C ARG A 77 -7.25 4.63 -18.10
N GLN A 78 -6.58 4.99 -17.02
CA GLN A 78 -5.91 4.10 -16.09
C GLN A 78 -6.76 3.77 -14.85
N VAL A 79 -7.95 4.38 -14.71
CA VAL A 79 -8.81 4.24 -13.53
C VAL A 79 -9.85 3.14 -13.74
N THR A 80 -10.03 2.28 -12.75
CA THR A 80 -11.15 1.35 -12.64
C THR A 80 -11.92 1.64 -11.36
N VAL A 81 -13.17 2.07 -11.47
CA VAL A 81 -14.03 2.32 -10.30
C VAL A 81 -14.84 1.06 -9.99
N LEU A 82 -14.78 0.58 -8.75
CA LEU A 82 -15.51 -0.61 -8.33
C LEU A 82 -16.71 -0.21 -7.46
N ASN A 83 -17.89 -0.71 -7.81
CA ASN A 83 -19.12 -0.57 -7.03
C ASN A 83 -19.67 -1.96 -6.73
N GLY A 84 -20.10 -2.22 -5.50
CA GLY A 84 -20.61 -3.54 -5.11
C GLY A 84 -19.57 -4.48 -4.49
N VAL A 85 -18.40 -3.98 -4.10
CA VAL A 85 -17.46 -4.74 -3.26
C VAL A 85 -17.79 -4.47 -1.79
N CYS A 86 -17.89 -5.53 -0.99
CA CYS A 86 -18.30 -5.46 0.41
C CYS A 86 -17.31 -6.18 1.33
N ASN A 87 -17.16 -5.65 2.54
CA ASN A 87 -16.60 -6.40 3.66
C ASN A 87 -17.76 -7.15 4.35
N LYS A 88 -17.82 -8.47 4.14
CA LYS A 88 -18.85 -9.33 4.75
C LYS A 88 -18.39 -10.04 6.01
N VAL A 89 -17.24 -9.64 6.56
CA VAL A 89 -16.72 -10.21 7.80
C VAL A 89 -17.60 -9.77 8.96
N ASP A 90 -18.18 -10.76 9.64
CA ASP A 90 -18.91 -10.59 10.90
C ASP A 90 -17.99 -10.93 12.08
N GLY A 91 -18.47 -10.75 13.31
CA GLY A 91 -17.73 -11.06 14.54
C GLY A 91 -17.61 -9.85 15.46
N ASP A 92 -16.63 -9.87 16.37
CA ASP A 92 -16.45 -8.87 17.41
C ASP A 92 -16.06 -7.47 16.88
N GLY A 93 -16.17 -6.45 17.76
CA GLY A 93 -15.82 -5.06 17.47
C GLY A 93 -16.92 -4.26 16.79
N ASP A 94 -16.73 -2.95 16.69
CA ASP A 94 -17.66 -2.13 15.93
C ASP A 94 -17.38 -2.17 14.42
N ARG A 95 -18.25 -1.52 13.65
CA ARG A 95 -18.16 -1.52 12.18
C ARG A 95 -16.92 -0.78 11.68
N HIS A 96 -16.39 0.19 12.42
CA HIS A 96 -15.12 0.84 12.08
C HIS A 96 -13.93 -0.10 12.36
N MET A 97 -13.93 -0.80 13.49
CA MET A 97 -12.89 -1.80 13.81
C MET A 97 -12.85 -2.91 12.76
N ARG A 98 -13.99 -3.53 12.44
CA ARG A 98 -14.07 -4.55 11.40
C ARG A 98 -13.76 -3.97 10.03
N GLY A 99 -14.30 -2.79 9.73
CA GLY A 99 -14.05 -2.09 8.48
C GLY A 99 -12.56 -1.90 8.23
N MET A 100 -11.78 -1.52 9.26
CA MET A 100 -10.36 -1.19 9.17
C MET A 100 -9.48 -2.45 9.19
N SER A 101 -9.65 -3.27 10.22
CA SER A 101 -8.76 -4.40 10.48
C SER A 101 -9.08 -5.64 9.65
N CYS A 102 -10.34 -5.82 9.24
CA CYS A 102 -10.74 -6.92 8.36
C CYS A 102 -10.57 -6.56 6.88
N LEU A 103 -10.21 -5.32 6.55
CA LEU A 103 -10.18 -4.77 5.19
C LEU A 103 -9.22 -5.54 4.29
N LEU A 104 -7.95 -5.60 4.69
CA LEU A 104 -6.90 -6.26 3.94
C LEU A 104 -6.71 -7.72 4.36
N THR A 105 -7.24 -8.13 5.52
CA THR A 105 -7.12 -9.51 6.02
C THR A 105 -8.26 -10.41 5.54
N GLY A 106 -9.44 -9.84 5.26
CA GLY A 106 -10.61 -10.59 4.82
C GLY A 106 -11.08 -11.66 5.82
N THR A 107 -10.75 -11.49 7.11
CA THR A 107 -11.12 -12.41 8.19
C THR A 107 -11.46 -11.65 9.47
N GLU A 108 -12.12 -12.32 10.41
CA GLU A 108 -12.67 -11.76 11.64
C GLU A 108 -11.60 -11.23 12.61
N LEU A 109 -12.03 -10.41 13.57
CA LEU A 109 -11.22 -10.03 14.72
C LEU A 109 -11.28 -11.13 15.77
N PHE A 110 -10.19 -11.33 16.50
CA PHE A 110 -10.24 -12.11 17.73
C PHE A 110 -11.10 -11.40 18.79
N PRO A 111 -11.66 -12.17 19.75
CA PRO A 111 -12.15 -11.59 20.98
C PRO A 111 -11.06 -10.80 21.69
N GLY A 112 -11.43 -9.72 22.36
CA GLY A 112 -10.48 -8.89 23.08
C GLY A 112 -11.14 -7.97 24.09
N ASN A 113 -10.40 -6.96 24.51
CA ASN A 113 -10.82 -6.03 25.56
C ASN A 113 -10.96 -4.58 25.07
N ILE A 114 -10.80 -4.34 23.77
CA ILE A 114 -10.91 -2.99 23.20
C ILE A 114 -12.38 -2.73 22.89
N GLN A 115 -13.02 -1.96 23.76
CA GLN A 115 -14.42 -1.60 23.64
C GLN A 115 -14.63 -0.51 22.57
N GLY A 116 -15.42 -0.82 21.55
CA GLY A 116 -15.88 0.11 20.53
C GLY A 116 -17.35 0.53 20.71
N GLY A 117 -17.98 0.97 19.63
CA GLY A 117 -19.40 1.33 19.58
C GLY A 117 -20.40 0.16 19.50
N SER A 118 -19.94 -1.09 19.66
CA SER A 118 -20.72 -2.33 19.58
C SER A 118 -20.84 -3.04 20.92
N ASP A 119 -21.74 -4.03 21.02
CA ASP A 119 -21.94 -4.81 22.26
C ASP A 119 -20.72 -5.66 22.66
N THR A 120 -19.92 -6.10 21.69
CA THR A 120 -18.75 -6.98 21.91
C THR A 120 -17.44 -6.21 21.73
N PRO A 121 -16.52 -6.21 22.71
CA PRO A 121 -15.16 -5.68 22.53
C PRO A 121 -14.37 -6.56 21.55
N ALA A 122 -13.35 -5.98 20.90
CA ALA A 122 -12.51 -6.70 19.96
C ALA A 122 -11.04 -6.74 20.38
N GLY A 123 -10.35 -7.73 19.82
CA GLY A 123 -8.90 -7.78 19.70
C GLY A 123 -8.46 -7.44 18.28
N TRP A 124 -7.31 -7.99 17.89
CA TRP A 124 -6.71 -7.79 16.58
C TRP A 124 -7.26 -8.76 15.53
N ALA A 125 -6.96 -8.52 14.25
CA ALA A 125 -7.39 -9.42 13.17
C ALA A 125 -6.82 -10.84 13.35
N SER A 126 -7.62 -11.84 12.98
CA SER A 126 -7.31 -13.26 13.11
C SER A 126 -6.43 -13.82 11.99
N GLY A 127 -6.00 -13.00 11.03
CA GLY A 127 -5.22 -13.46 9.87
C GLY A 127 -4.26 -12.42 9.33
N ILE A 128 -3.42 -12.87 8.39
CA ILE A 128 -2.50 -12.03 7.63
C ILE A 128 -3.25 -11.11 6.66
N SER A 129 -2.72 -9.92 6.41
CA SER A 129 -3.25 -9.00 5.41
C SER A 129 -2.66 -9.27 4.01
N ILE A 130 -3.40 -8.91 2.96
CA ILE A 130 -3.03 -9.26 1.58
C ILE A 130 -1.71 -8.62 1.13
N ASP A 131 -1.39 -7.42 1.64
CA ASP A 131 -0.09 -6.77 1.45
C ASP A 131 1.05 -7.60 2.05
N GLN A 132 0.85 -8.19 3.23
CA GLN A 132 1.85 -9.02 3.90
C GLN A 132 1.96 -10.42 3.30
N GLU A 133 0.84 -11.01 2.85
CA GLU A 133 0.85 -12.26 2.08
C GLU A 133 1.65 -12.10 0.78
N LEU A 134 1.42 -11.01 0.04
CA LEU A 134 2.14 -10.72 -1.19
C LEU A 134 3.60 -10.33 -0.96
N ARG A 135 3.89 -9.61 0.13
CA ARG A 135 5.26 -9.41 0.61
C ARG A 135 5.97 -10.74 0.75
N ASN A 136 5.39 -11.69 1.51
CA ASN A 136 6.03 -12.98 1.77
C ASN A 136 6.29 -13.76 0.49
N PHE A 137 5.30 -13.79 -0.42
CA PHE A 137 5.45 -14.41 -1.73
C PHE A 137 6.61 -13.79 -2.53
N LEU A 138 6.68 -12.47 -2.64
CA LEU A 138 7.72 -11.78 -3.41
C LEU A 138 9.11 -11.88 -2.77
N GLN A 139 9.20 -11.87 -1.43
CA GLN A 139 10.46 -12.00 -0.71
C GLN A 139 11.03 -13.43 -0.75
N SER A 140 10.18 -14.45 -0.94
CA SER A 140 10.61 -15.84 -1.07
C SER A 140 11.37 -16.14 -2.38
N ARG A 141 11.40 -15.18 -3.32
CA ARG A 141 11.91 -15.34 -4.68
C ARG A 141 13.06 -14.37 -4.92
N ALA A 142 14.22 -14.88 -5.34
CA ALA A 142 15.43 -14.08 -5.51
C ALA A 142 15.25 -12.94 -6.54
N GLU A 143 14.42 -13.14 -7.56
CA GLU A 143 14.16 -12.18 -8.63
C GLU A 143 13.26 -11.00 -8.21
N THR A 144 12.48 -11.15 -7.15
CA THR A 144 11.56 -10.11 -6.64
C THR A 144 11.89 -9.63 -5.24
N LYS A 145 12.87 -10.26 -4.58
CA LYS A 145 13.35 -9.86 -3.26
C LYS A 145 13.88 -8.43 -3.30
N THR A 146 13.65 -7.70 -2.22
CA THR A 146 14.00 -6.28 -2.06
C THR A 146 14.47 -6.05 -0.64
N ARG A 147 15.18 -4.95 -0.39
CA ARG A 147 15.66 -4.61 0.95
C ARG A 147 14.54 -4.60 1.99
N PHE A 148 13.41 -3.98 1.67
CA PHE A 148 12.22 -4.00 2.51
C PHE A 148 11.12 -4.81 1.83
N GLY A 149 10.61 -5.82 2.51
CA GLY A 149 9.52 -6.65 1.99
C GLY A 149 8.24 -5.84 1.73
N SER A 150 7.94 -4.91 2.62
CA SER A 150 6.90 -3.90 2.47
C SER A 150 7.32 -2.61 3.19
N LEU A 151 6.64 -1.51 2.89
CA LEU A 151 6.79 -0.24 3.62
C LEU A 151 5.43 0.36 3.97
N GLU A 152 5.21 0.58 5.27
CA GLU A 152 3.95 1.11 5.79
C GLU A 152 4.08 2.60 6.10
N PHE A 153 3.61 3.44 5.16
CA PHE A 153 3.55 4.89 5.30
C PHE A 153 2.26 5.33 5.99
N GLY A 154 2.38 6.31 6.88
CA GLY A 154 1.24 6.94 7.55
C GLY A 154 1.19 8.45 7.31
N VAL A 155 0.00 9.02 7.31
CA VAL A 155 -0.23 10.47 7.32
C VAL A 155 -1.13 10.79 8.49
N ALA A 156 -0.54 11.35 9.56
CA ALA A 156 -1.23 11.68 10.81
C ALA A 156 -2.01 10.49 11.42
N VAL A 157 -1.45 9.28 11.28
CA VAL A 157 -1.89 8.13 12.08
C VAL A 157 -1.32 8.30 13.48
N PRO A 158 -2.15 8.31 14.54
CA PRO A 158 -1.66 8.51 15.89
C PRO A 158 -0.83 7.31 16.36
N ASP A 159 0.10 7.58 17.27
CA ASP A 159 0.88 6.55 17.96
C ASP A 159 0.03 5.87 19.04
N ARG A 160 -0.98 5.13 18.58
CA ARG A 160 -1.92 4.35 19.39
C ARG A 160 -2.11 3.01 18.70
N ALA A 161 -2.04 1.93 19.48
CA ALA A 161 -2.22 0.57 19.00
C ALA A 161 -3.65 0.09 19.34
N ASP A 162 -4.56 0.16 18.36
CA ASP A 162 -5.86 -0.47 18.44
C ASP A 162 -6.40 -0.84 17.03
N PRO A 163 -7.52 -1.60 16.92
CA PRO A 163 -8.09 -2.01 15.63
C PRO A 163 -8.57 -0.87 14.72
N TRP A 164 -8.63 0.38 15.20
CA TRP A 164 -8.95 1.54 14.36
C TRP A 164 -7.71 2.12 13.67
N THR A 165 -6.50 1.75 14.10
CA THR A 165 -5.25 2.36 13.63
C THR A 165 -4.40 1.44 12.74
N ARG A 166 -4.85 0.21 12.44
CA ARG A 166 -4.06 -0.81 11.74
C ARG A 166 -4.87 -1.51 10.65
N MET A 167 -4.41 -1.41 9.41
CA MET A 167 -4.95 -2.17 8.27
C MET A 167 -4.04 -3.32 7.82
N SER A 168 -2.73 -3.25 8.13
CA SER A 168 -1.74 -4.28 7.79
C SER A 168 -1.47 -5.20 8.98
N TYR A 169 -1.37 -6.49 8.71
CA TYR A 169 -1.17 -7.56 9.68
C TYR A 169 -0.20 -8.59 9.13
N ALA A 170 0.95 -8.79 9.78
CA ALA A 170 1.94 -9.80 9.38
C ALA A 170 1.46 -11.23 9.67
N GLY A 171 0.34 -11.37 10.37
CA GLY A 171 -0.30 -12.62 10.73
C GLY A 171 -1.42 -12.40 11.76
N PRO A 172 -2.04 -13.48 12.26
CA PRO A 172 -3.02 -13.43 13.33
C PRO A 172 -2.46 -12.68 14.54
N ASN A 173 -3.18 -11.69 15.06
CA ASN A 173 -2.78 -10.89 16.22
C ASN A 173 -1.44 -10.12 16.07
N LYS A 174 -0.96 -9.91 14.84
CA LYS A 174 0.33 -9.24 14.54
C LYS A 174 0.12 -7.96 13.71
N PRO A 175 -0.45 -6.89 14.30
CA PRO A 175 -0.66 -5.63 13.60
C PRO A 175 0.68 -4.97 13.22
N VAL A 176 0.75 -4.40 12.02
CA VAL A 176 1.90 -3.63 11.54
C VAL A 176 1.58 -2.15 11.58
N ALA A 177 2.40 -1.37 12.30
CA ALA A 177 2.21 0.07 12.45
C ALA A 177 2.81 0.84 11.27
N SER A 178 2.08 1.84 10.77
CA SER A 178 2.60 2.78 9.79
C SER A 178 3.54 3.80 10.44
N ILE A 179 4.58 4.24 9.71
CA ILE A 179 5.44 5.34 10.12
C ILE A 179 4.85 6.66 9.61
N SER A 180 4.33 7.48 10.52
CA SER A 180 3.69 8.77 10.17
C SER A 180 4.64 9.97 10.11
N ASP A 181 5.83 9.87 10.70
CA ASP A 181 6.85 10.93 10.62
C ASP A 181 7.73 10.70 9.38
N PRO A 182 7.72 11.60 8.38
CA PRO A 182 8.55 11.48 7.18
C PRO A 182 10.05 11.38 7.49
N ARG A 183 10.51 11.98 8.60
CA ARG A 183 11.92 11.93 9.02
C ARG A 183 12.29 10.53 9.51
N GLN A 184 11.39 9.88 10.26
CA GLN A 184 11.60 8.49 10.68
C GLN A 184 11.61 7.55 9.48
N MET A 185 10.71 7.78 8.51
CA MET A 185 10.68 6.98 7.28
C MET A 185 11.94 7.20 6.43
N LEU A 186 12.40 8.45 6.26
CA LEU A 186 13.67 8.75 5.60
C LEU A 186 14.85 8.07 6.30
N GLY A 187 14.87 8.11 7.63
CA GLY A 187 15.85 7.40 8.45
C GLY A 187 15.82 5.89 8.24
N LYS A 188 14.63 5.27 8.13
CA LYS A 188 14.49 3.85 7.78
C LYS A 188 15.06 3.56 6.38
N LEU A 189 14.74 4.38 5.40
CA LEU A 189 15.14 4.17 4.00
C LEU A 189 16.65 4.39 3.77
N TYR A 190 17.23 5.47 4.31
CA TYR A 190 18.59 5.92 3.99
C TYR A 190 19.55 5.95 5.17
N GLY A 191 19.08 5.64 6.38
CA GLY A 191 19.92 5.61 7.56
C GLY A 191 21.11 4.68 7.35
N GLN A 192 22.32 5.23 7.49
CA GLN A 192 23.51 4.41 7.54
C GLN A 192 23.51 3.64 8.85
N MET A 193 23.35 2.33 8.78
CA MET A 193 23.70 1.46 9.90
C MET A 193 25.22 1.45 10.00
N LYS A 194 25.74 2.48 10.68
CA LYS A 194 27.13 2.53 11.14
C LYS A 194 27.29 1.30 12.01
N ASP A 195 28.08 0.35 11.53
CA ASP A 195 28.41 -0.91 12.20
C ASP A 195 27.41 -2.07 12.02
N LYS A 196 27.06 -2.37 10.76
CA LYS A 196 26.31 -3.61 10.41
C LYS A 196 26.95 -4.88 10.99
N ASP A 197 28.28 -4.95 11.03
CA ASP A 197 29.00 -6.13 11.47
C ASP A 197 28.85 -6.30 13.00
N SER A 198 28.90 -5.21 13.76
CA SER A 198 28.55 -5.19 15.19
C SER A 198 27.08 -5.52 15.45
N LEU A 199 26.16 -4.93 14.68
CA LEU A 199 24.72 -5.22 14.81
C LEU A 199 24.41 -6.68 14.49
N SER A 200 25.01 -7.26 13.44
CA SER A 200 24.85 -8.67 13.12
C SER A 200 25.37 -9.56 14.24
N SER A 201 26.56 -9.25 14.80
CA SER A 201 27.11 -10.00 15.94
C SER A 201 26.20 -9.95 17.17
N ILE A 202 25.61 -8.79 17.48
CA ILE A 202 24.66 -8.67 18.59
C ILE A 202 23.39 -9.50 18.33
N LEU A 203 22.90 -9.53 17.09
CA LEU A 203 21.71 -10.32 16.73
C LEU A 203 22.00 -11.83 16.81
N ASP A 204 23.19 -12.27 16.41
CA ASP A 204 23.66 -13.65 16.58
C ASP A 204 23.71 -14.04 18.07
N ASP A 205 24.30 -13.20 18.92
CA ASP A 205 24.38 -13.43 20.37
C ASP A 205 22.97 -13.49 21.00
N VAL A 206 22.09 -12.55 20.64
CA VAL A 206 20.69 -12.52 21.10
C VAL A 206 19.97 -13.78 20.67
N ARG A 207 20.17 -14.25 19.43
CA ARG A 207 19.55 -15.48 18.92
C ARG A 207 20.02 -16.72 19.67
N GLU A 208 21.31 -16.85 19.97
CA GLU A 208 21.83 -17.97 20.76
C GLU A 208 21.22 -17.97 22.17
N GLU A 209 21.20 -16.81 22.82
CA GLU A 209 20.66 -16.66 24.17
C GLU A 209 19.16 -16.97 24.22
N ILE A 210 18.40 -16.42 23.28
CA ILE A 210 16.98 -16.72 23.09
C ILE A 210 16.76 -18.22 22.87
N GLY A 211 17.57 -18.86 22.03
CA GLY A 211 17.51 -20.31 21.79
C GLY A 211 17.70 -21.12 23.07
N ARG A 212 18.66 -20.75 23.93
CA ARG A 212 18.91 -21.41 25.22
C ARG A 212 17.76 -21.19 26.20
N VAL A 213 17.21 -19.99 26.27
CA VAL A 213 16.09 -19.64 27.15
C VAL A 213 14.80 -20.35 26.71
N SER A 214 14.54 -20.47 25.41
CA SER A 214 13.34 -21.12 24.85
C SER A 214 13.10 -22.54 25.41
N THR A 215 14.17 -23.30 25.63
CA THR A 215 14.11 -24.67 26.16
C THR A 215 13.58 -24.77 27.59
N LYS A 216 13.64 -23.66 28.34
CA LYS A 216 13.21 -23.56 29.74
C LYS A 216 11.83 -22.91 29.92
N LEU A 217 11.24 -22.42 28.84
CA LEU A 217 9.99 -21.67 28.87
C LEU A 217 8.76 -22.58 28.71
N SER A 218 7.61 -22.07 29.15
CA SER A 218 6.31 -22.66 28.86
C SER A 218 6.02 -22.62 27.35
N ALA A 219 5.00 -23.35 26.88
CA ALA A 219 4.63 -23.32 25.46
C ALA A 219 4.13 -21.91 25.03
N GLU A 220 3.47 -21.18 25.92
CA GLU A 220 2.95 -19.83 25.68
C GLU A 220 4.09 -18.82 25.56
N ASP A 221 5.04 -18.85 26.49
CA ASP A 221 6.21 -17.96 26.46
C ASP A 221 7.14 -18.26 25.27
N ARG A 222 7.22 -19.53 24.85
CA ARG A 222 7.96 -19.91 23.63
C ARG A 222 7.36 -19.28 22.38
N ASN A 223 6.03 -19.22 22.28
CA ASN A 223 5.38 -18.59 21.13
C ASN A 223 5.70 -17.09 21.06
N LEU A 224 5.67 -16.37 22.19
CA LEU A 224 6.07 -14.94 22.23
C LEU A 224 7.53 -14.73 21.84
N LEU A 225 8.40 -15.65 22.28
CA LEU A 225 9.82 -15.62 21.97
C LEU A 225 10.10 -15.94 20.50
N ASP A 226 9.34 -16.84 19.88
CA ASP A 226 9.39 -17.12 18.43
C ASP A 226 8.95 -15.90 17.59
N GLU A 227 8.02 -15.10 18.08
CA GLU A 227 7.64 -13.82 17.44
C GLU A 227 8.79 -12.82 17.48
N GLN A 228 9.48 -12.68 18.61
CA GLN A 228 10.66 -11.82 18.73
C GLN A 228 11.80 -12.28 17.80
N LEU A 229 12.04 -13.60 17.71
CA LEU A 229 13.01 -14.15 16.75
C LEU A 229 12.66 -13.86 15.29
N THR A 230 11.36 -13.78 14.97
CA THR A 230 10.92 -13.41 13.62
C THR A 230 11.31 -11.97 13.32
N LEU A 231 11.09 -11.04 14.25
CA LEU A 231 11.51 -9.64 14.08
C LEU A 231 13.03 -9.48 13.94
N VAL A 232 13.81 -10.26 14.71
CA VAL A 232 15.28 -10.30 14.59
C VAL A 232 15.71 -10.74 13.19
N ARG A 233 15.13 -11.84 12.66
CA ARG A 233 15.43 -12.33 11.31
C ARG A 233 15.03 -11.35 10.22
N GLU A 234 13.92 -10.64 10.40
CA GLU A 234 13.51 -9.59 9.46
C GLU A 234 14.55 -8.46 9.43
N LEU A 235 15.02 -8.00 10.59
CA LEU A 235 16.07 -6.99 10.69
C LEU A 235 17.40 -7.46 10.09
N GLU A 236 17.80 -8.71 10.34
CA GLU A 236 18.99 -9.33 9.71
C GLU A 236 18.86 -9.36 8.19
N SER A 237 17.69 -9.71 7.66
CA SER A 237 17.46 -9.69 6.22
C SER A 237 17.54 -8.26 5.67
N GLU A 238 16.97 -7.26 6.35
CA GLU A 238 17.10 -5.85 5.94
C GLU A 238 18.57 -5.38 5.96
N LEU A 239 19.35 -5.86 6.93
CA LEU A 239 20.79 -5.62 7.07
C LEU A 239 21.59 -6.26 5.93
N GLN A 240 21.33 -7.52 5.61
CA GLN A 240 22.01 -8.27 4.55
C GLN A 240 21.72 -7.70 3.16
N GLU A 241 20.47 -7.32 2.89
CA GLU A 241 20.05 -6.74 1.61
C GLU A 241 20.42 -5.26 1.47
N SER A 242 20.88 -4.63 2.56
CA SER A 242 21.48 -3.31 2.46
C SER A 242 22.90 -3.48 1.92
N ASP A 243 23.14 -3.13 0.67
CA ASP A 243 24.48 -3.18 0.10
C ASP A 243 25.28 -1.94 0.56
N LYS A 244 26.54 -2.09 0.98
CA LYS A 244 27.36 -0.95 1.44
C LYS A 244 27.76 -0.03 0.27
N ASP A 245 27.75 -0.55 -0.96
CA ASP A 245 28.24 0.13 -2.16
C ASP A 245 27.15 0.48 -3.20
N ALA A 246 25.89 0.05 -2.98
CA ALA A 246 24.78 0.42 -3.87
C ALA A 246 24.37 1.88 -3.64
N SER A 247 24.89 2.77 -4.47
CA SER A 247 24.39 4.15 -4.53
C SER A 247 22.94 4.15 -5.04
N PRO A 248 22.02 4.86 -4.38
CA PRO A 248 20.64 4.93 -4.84
C PRO A 248 20.61 5.52 -6.26
N SER A 249 19.90 4.85 -7.16
CA SER A 249 19.68 5.26 -8.55
C SER A 249 18.95 6.60 -8.69
N HIS A 250 18.12 6.96 -7.71
CA HIS A 250 17.43 8.25 -7.62
C HIS A 250 17.90 9.00 -6.37
N PRO A 251 18.10 10.33 -6.45
CA PRO A 251 18.57 11.12 -5.33
C PRO A 251 17.60 11.04 -4.16
N MET A 252 18.15 11.02 -2.94
CA MET A 252 17.37 11.06 -1.71
C MET A 252 16.49 12.32 -1.68
N PRO A 253 15.19 12.23 -1.35
CA PRO A 253 14.34 13.40 -1.21
C PRO A 253 14.79 14.30 -0.05
N GLU A 254 14.67 15.60 -0.23
CA GLU A 254 14.85 16.56 0.87
C GLU A 254 13.57 16.64 1.71
N ILE A 255 13.73 16.58 3.04
CA ILE A 255 12.64 16.73 3.99
C ILE A 255 12.93 17.98 4.81
N ASP A 256 11.93 18.86 4.93
CA ASP A 256 11.96 19.98 5.86
C ASP A 256 12.18 19.44 7.29
N PRO A 257 13.36 19.69 7.90
CA PRO A 257 13.67 19.14 9.22
C PRO A 257 12.80 19.76 10.32
N ASN A 258 12.24 20.94 10.06
CA ASN A 258 11.47 21.74 11.01
C ASN A 258 9.96 21.52 10.87
N ILE A 259 9.51 20.61 10.00
CA ILE A 259 8.08 20.32 9.87
C ILE A 259 7.52 19.76 11.18
N GLU A 260 6.48 20.40 11.69
CA GLU A 260 5.76 19.94 12.88
C GLU A 260 4.72 18.89 12.49
N LEU A 261 4.60 17.83 13.30
CA LEU A 261 3.62 16.76 13.12
C LEU A 261 2.25 17.16 13.68
N VAL A 262 1.69 18.25 13.16
CA VAL A 262 0.40 18.81 13.59
C VAL A 262 -0.63 18.74 12.47
N ASN A 263 -1.91 18.78 12.84
CA ASN A 263 -3.05 18.63 11.94
C ASN A 263 -2.95 19.51 10.68
N ASP A 264 -2.64 20.80 10.82
CA ASP A 264 -2.66 21.74 9.69
C ASP A 264 -1.49 21.53 8.71
N ASN A 265 -0.45 20.81 9.12
CA ASN A 265 0.64 20.40 8.24
C ASN A 265 0.32 19.12 7.46
N THR A 266 -0.84 18.48 7.67
CA THR A 266 -1.24 17.24 6.99
C THR A 266 -1.03 17.27 5.48
N PRO A 267 -1.42 18.32 4.73
CA PRO A 267 -1.16 18.36 3.29
C PRO A 267 0.33 18.30 2.93
N ARG A 268 1.19 18.97 3.70
CA ARG A 268 2.65 18.94 3.48
C ARG A 268 3.22 17.57 3.85
N LEU A 269 2.83 17.02 4.99
CA LEU A 269 3.25 15.71 5.47
C LEU A 269 2.84 14.61 4.48
N SER A 270 1.63 14.68 3.93
CA SER A 270 1.13 13.78 2.89
C SER A 270 2.03 13.78 1.65
N ARG A 271 2.34 14.98 1.12
CA ARG A 271 3.22 15.14 -0.06
C ARG A 271 4.60 14.54 0.19
N MET A 272 5.18 14.79 1.37
CA MET A 272 6.48 14.23 1.76
C MET A 272 6.45 12.70 1.81
N GLN A 273 5.42 12.09 2.42
CA GLN A 273 5.30 10.63 2.49
C GLN A 273 5.10 10.02 1.10
N ILE A 274 4.28 10.63 0.23
CA ILE A 274 4.10 10.17 -1.15
C ILE A 274 5.41 10.24 -1.92
N ASP A 275 6.17 11.34 -1.80
CA ASP A 275 7.44 11.48 -2.51
C ASP A 275 8.49 10.48 -2.01
N LEU A 276 8.52 10.18 -0.70
CA LEU A 276 9.35 9.11 -0.15
C LEU A 276 8.95 7.73 -0.66
N LEU A 277 7.65 7.43 -0.70
CA LEU A 277 7.11 6.16 -1.20
C LEU A 277 7.52 5.93 -2.66
N VAL A 278 7.27 6.91 -3.52
CA VAL A 278 7.64 6.84 -4.95
C VAL A 278 9.16 6.68 -5.08
N ASN A 279 9.95 7.42 -4.30
CA ASN A 279 11.40 7.33 -4.34
C ASN A 279 11.92 5.95 -3.89
N ALA A 280 11.36 5.38 -2.82
CA ALA A 280 11.71 4.05 -2.35
C ALA A 280 11.45 2.99 -3.43
N MET A 281 10.32 3.08 -4.12
CA MET A 281 9.98 2.18 -5.23
C MET A 281 10.85 2.40 -6.47
N ALA A 282 11.23 3.65 -6.77
CA ALA A 282 12.13 3.99 -7.87
C ALA A 282 13.55 3.46 -7.62
N ASN A 283 13.99 3.46 -6.36
CA ASN A 283 15.25 2.89 -5.90
C ASN A 283 15.19 1.38 -5.62
N ASP A 284 14.11 0.70 -6.03
CA ASP A 284 13.95 -0.73 -5.88
C ASP A 284 13.93 -1.26 -4.43
N MET A 285 13.67 -0.37 -3.46
CA MET A 285 13.76 -0.72 -2.05
C MET A 285 12.61 -1.60 -1.59
N THR A 286 11.46 -1.55 -2.27
CA THR A 286 10.29 -2.41 -2.00
C THR A 286 9.44 -2.64 -3.25
N ARG A 287 8.57 -3.67 -3.20
CA ARG A 287 7.50 -3.93 -4.18
C ARG A 287 6.11 -3.59 -3.65
N ILE A 288 5.93 -3.64 -2.33
CA ILE A 288 4.64 -3.47 -1.65
C ILE A 288 4.72 -2.25 -0.74
N ALA A 289 3.76 -1.35 -0.83
CA ALA A 289 3.64 -0.28 0.15
C ALA A 289 2.19 -0.04 0.55
N THR A 290 2.01 0.50 1.74
CA THR A 290 0.72 1.01 2.18
C THR A 290 0.84 2.48 2.56
N LEU A 291 -0.19 3.27 2.26
CA LEU A 291 -0.29 4.68 2.62
C LEU A 291 -1.59 4.91 3.38
N GLN A 292 -1.51 4.96 4.71
CA GLN A 292 -2.67 5.12 5.58
C GLN A 292 -2.86 6.59 5.96
N PHE A 293 -3.98 7.19 5.55
CA PHE A 293 -4.38 8.48 6.08
C PHE A 293 -5.17 8.31 7.36
N MET A 294 -4.68 8.93 8.44
CA MET A 294 -5.35 9.00 9.73
C MET A 294 -5.67 7.60 10.31
N ARG A 295 -6.46 7.58 11.37
CA ARG A 295 -7.11 6.36 11.86
C ARG A 295 -8.60 6.39 11.51
N SER A 296 -9.20 5.21 11.50
CA SER A 296 -10.65 5.11 11.58
C SER A 296 -11.15 5.81 12.86
N VAL A 297 -12.35 6.39 12.79
CA VAL A 297 -12.94 7.30 13.80
C VAL A 297 -12.07 8.53 14.15
N GLY A 298 -11.14 8.91 13.27
CA GLY A 298 -10.26 10.07 13.44
C GLY A 298 -11.00 11.40 13.36
N GLN A 299 -10.68 12.32 14.28
CA GLN A 299 -11.29 13.65 14.40
C GLN A 299 -10.42 14.76 13.81
N ALA A 300 -9.68 14.45 12.73
CA ALA A 300 -8.91 15.47 12.01
C ALA A 300 -9.83 16.60 11.56
N ARG A 301 -9.37 17.84 11.70
CA ARG A 301 -10.11 19.04 11.28
C ARG A 301 -9.46 19.59 10.03
N MET A 302 -10.14 19.55 8.90
CA MET A 302 -9.51 19.90 7.63
C MET A 302 -9.55 21.42 7.40
N HIS A 303 -8.87 22.19 8.27
CA HIS A 303 -8.85 23.66 8.19
C HIS A 303 -8.29 24.17 6.85
N TRP A 304 -7.40 23.42 6.20
CA TRP A 304 -6.90 23.73 4.86
C TRP A 304 -7.98 23.65 3.76
N LEU A 305 -9.15 23.07 4.06
CA LEU A 305 -10.36 23.08 3.24
C LEU A 305 -11.43 24.07 3.74
N GLY A 306 -11.12 24.83 4.79
CA GLY A 306 -12.08 25.70 5.49
C GLY A 306 -13.12 24.91 6.30
N ILE A 307 -12.74 23.75 6.87
CA ILE A 307 -13.63 22.88 7.64
C ILE A 307 -13.11 22.75 9.08
N ASP A 308 -13.86 23.31 10.03
CA ASP A 308 -13.53 23.27 11.47
C ASP A 308 -14.11 22.04 12.19
N ASP A 309 -15.04 21.34 11.54
CA ASP A 309 -15.67 20.13 12.05
C ASP A 309 -14.66 18.97 12.13
N GLY A 310 -14.81 18.12 13.16
CA GLY A 310 -14.06 16.86 13.22
C GLY A 310 -14.57 15.89 12.17
N HIS A 311 -13.68 15.33 11.35
CA HIS A 311 -14.04 14.49 10.20
C HIS A 311 -14.95 13.31 10.60
N HIS A 312 -14.61 12.59 11.66
CA HIS A 312 -15.46 11.48 12.11
C HIS A 312 -16.83 11.97 12.57
N SER A 313 -16.92 13.02 13.41
CA SER A 313 -18.22 13.56 13.83
C SER A 313 -19.09 13.97 12.64
N LEU A 314 -18.49 14.67 11.66
CA LEU A 314 -19.18 15.08 10.44
C LEU A 314 -19.73 13.89 9.64
N SER A 315 -19.04 12.74 9.66
CA SER A 315 -19.47 11.54 8.95
C SER A 315 -20.76 10.91 9.47
N HIS A 316 -21.20 11.27 10.69
CA HIS A 316 -22.47 10.81 11.27
C HIS A 316 -23.67 11.71 10.93
N GLU A 317 -23.45 12.85 10.28
CA GLU A 317 -24.52 13.78 9.92
C GLU A 317 -25.53 13.12 8.94
N PRO A 318 -26.82 13.50 9.03
CA PRO A 318 -27.86 12.94 8.17
C PRO A 318 -27.72 13.43 6.72
N ASP A 319 -28.25 12.65 5.78
CA ASP A 319 -28.10 12.92 4.34
C ASP A 319 -28.76 14.21 3.87
N ASP A 320 -29.75 14.72 4.60
CA ASP A 320 -30.45 15.97 4.31
C ASP A 320 -29.71 17.22 4.83
N ASN A 321 -28.67 17.03 5.66
CA ASN A 321 -27.74 18.09 6.03
C ASN A 321 -26.78 18.40 4.86
N LYS A 322 -27.24 19.28 3.96
CA LYS A 322 -26.50 19.67 2.75
C LYS A 322 -25.13 20.27 3.04
N ASP A 323 -24.96 21.00 4.15
CA ASP A 323 -23.66 21.57 4.54
C ASP A 323 -22.67 20.46 4.90
N ALA A 324 -23.11 19.46 5.69
CA ALA A 324 -22.28 18.31 6.02
C ALA A 324 -21.92 17.47 4.79
N VAL A 325 -22.88 17.22 3.90
CA VAL A 325 -22.65 16.50 2.63
C VAL A 325 -21.62 17.25 1.77
N GLU A 326 -21.72 18.57 1.66
CA GLU A 326 -20.77 19.39 0.91
C GLU A 326 -19.36 19.31 1.50
N LYS A 327 -19.24 19.44 2.83
CA LYS A 327 -17.96 19.33 3.54
C LYS A 327 -17.33 17.95 3.39
N LEU A 328 -18.10 16.87 3.59
CA LEU A 328 -17.63 15.49 3.39
C LEU A 328 -17.22 15.22 1.95
N THR A 329 -17.93 15.80 0.98
CA THR A 329 -17.57 15.69 -0.44
C THR A 329 -16.21 16.36 -0.71
N LYS A 330 -15.97 17.58 -0.17
CA LYS A 330 -14.66 18.26 -0.27
C LYS A 330 -13.54 17.46 0.40
N ILE A 331 -13.80 16.84 1.55
CA ILE A 331 -12.83 16.00 2.26
C ILE A 331 -12.43 14.79 1.41
N ASN A 332 -13.42 14.07 0.87
CA ASN A 332 -13.19 12.92 0.00
C ASN A 332 -12.50 13.32 -1.31
N GLU A 333 -12.87 14.47 -1.90
CA GLU A 333 -12.21 15.06 -3.07
C GLU A 333 -10.74 15.40 -2.78
N TRP A 334 -10.42 15.89 -1.58
CA TRP A 334 -9.04 16.13 -1.16
C TRP A 334 -8.22 14.84 -1.05
N PHE A 335 -8.75 13.77 -0.44
CA PHE A 335 -8.08 12.46 -0.44
C PHE A 335 -7.83 11.95 -1.87
N CYS A 336 -8.80 12.11 -2.77
CA CYS A 336 -8.61 11.78 -4.18
C CYS A 336 -7.56 12.68 -4.85
N GLY A 337 -7.41 13.93 -4.43
CA GLY A 337 -6.33 14.83 -4.85
C GLY A 337 -4.94 14.37 -4.41
N GLU A 338 -4.82 13.78 -3.22
CA GLU A 338 -3.59 13.13 -2.76
C GLU A 338 -3.28 11.86 -3.58
N LEU A 339 -4.30 11.06 -3.90
CA LEU A 339 -4.19 9.91 -4.80
C LEU A 339 -3.79 10.33 -6.23
N ALA A 340 -4.36 11.41 -6.74
CA ALA A 340 -4.01 11.95 -8.05
C ALA A 340 -2.57 12.44 -8.11
N TYR A 341 -2.05 13.02 -7.03
CA TYR A 341 -0.63 13.36 -6.94
C TYR A 341 0.26 12.13 -6.91
N LEU A 342 -0.05 11.11 -6.09
CA LEU A 342 0.70 9.83 -6.10
C LEU A 342 0.73 9.23 -7.52
N THR A 343 -0.42 9.19 -8.18
CA THR A 343 -0.57 8.71 -9.57
C THR A 343 0.29 9.53 -10.53
N LYS A 344 0.28 10.87 -10.40
CA LYS A 344 1.10 11.78 -11.19
C LYS A 344 2.58 11.51 -11.00
N ARG A 345 3.05 11.40 -9.75
CA ARG A 345 4.47 11.14 -9.44
C ARG A 345 4.94 9.83 -10.04
N LEU A 346 4.12 8.77 -9.98
CA LEU A 346 4.43 7.49 -10.64
C LEU A 346 4.42 7.60 -12.18
N SER A 347 3.50 8.38 -12.77
CA SER A 347 3.44 8.58 -14.22
C SER A 347 4.60 9.41 -14.76
N GLU A 348 5.13 10.35 -13.97
CA GLU A 348 6.26 11.21 -14.33
C GLU A 348 7.62 10.55 -14.06
N THR A 349 7.65 9.44 -13.30
CA THR A 349 8.89 8.74 -12.99
C THR A 349 9.10 7.60 -14.00
N PRO A 350 10.19 7.61 -14.79
CA PRO A 350 10.49 6.53 -15.73
C PRO A 350 10.66 5.18 -15.01
N GLU A 351 10.26 4.09 -15.65
CA GLU A 351 10.48 2.76 -15.08
C GLU A 351 11.99 2.44 -14.98
N PRO A 352 12.51 2.14 -13.77
CA PRO A 352 13.92 1.81 -13.60
C PRO A 352 14.30 0.53 -14.36
N GLY A 353 15.12 0.69 -15.41
CA GLY A 353 15.60 -0.44 -16.22
C GLY A 353 14.64 -0.93 -17.30
N GLY A 354 13.54 -0.22 -17.55
CA GLY A 354 12.54 -0.54 -18.57
C GLY A 354 12.08 0.67 -19.39
N ASP A 355 11.07 0.43 -20.24
CA ASP A 355 10.36 1.48 -20.97
C ASP A 355 9.08 1.88 -20.21
N GLY A 356 8.58 3.08 -20.48
CA GLY A 356 7.37 3.58 -19.85
C GLY A 356 7.60 4.24 -18.49
N SER A 357 6.53 4.35 -17.72
CA SER A 357 6.51 4.99 -16.40
C SER A 357 6.32 3.96 -15.29
N MET A 358 6.67 4.32 -14.06
CA MET A 358 6.39 3.47 -12.91
C MET A 358 4.89 3.16 -12.74
N LEU A 359 3.99 4.04 -13.19
CA LEU A 359 2.55 3.81 -13.15
C LEU A 359 2.12 2.62 -14.03
N ASP A 360 2.84 2.35 -15.12
CA ASP A 360 2.54 1.20 -16.00
C ASP A 360 2.75 -0.14 -15.28
N HIS A 361 3.63 -0.15 -14.26
CA HIS A 361 4.05 -1.32 -13.50
C HIS A 361 3.66 -1.28 -12.02
N THR A 362 2.83 -0.31 -11.63
CA THR A 362 2.33 -0.16 -10.26
C THR A 362 0.81 -0.21 -10.27
N LEU A 363 0.23 -1.13 -9.51
CA LEU A 363 -1.19 -1.12 -9.20
C LEU A 363 -1.41 -0.32 -7.92
N ILE A 364 -2.25 0.71 -7.98
CA ILE A 364 -2.72 1.42 -6.79
C ILE A 364 -4.14 0.96 -6.50
N VAL A 365 -4.41 0.63 -5.24
CA VAL A 365 -5.75 0.32 -4.72
C VAL A 365 -6.08 1.38 -3.67
N TRP A 366 -6.98 2.31 -4.00
CA TRP A 366 -7.54 3.24 -3.01
C TRP A 366 -8.81 2.64 -2.41
N LEU A 367 -8.89 2.65 -1.09
CA LEU A 367 -9.94 1.98 -0.31
C LEU A 367 -10.28 2.74 0.98
N ASN A 368 -11.42 2.40 1.57
CA ASN A 368 -11.98 2.99 2.79
C ASN A 368 -12.52 1.87 3.69
N GLU A 369 -12.68 2.10 4.99
CA GLU A 369 -13.20 1.09 5.92
C GLU A 369 -14.73 0.97 5.89
N LEU A 370 -15.45 2.00 5.42
CA LEU A 370 -16.90 2.02 5.31
C LEU A 370 -17.37 2.37 3.90
N GLY A 371 -18.56 1.88 3.53
CA GLY A 371 -19.31 2.37 2.38
C GLY A 371 -19.80 3.80 2.55
N LYS A 372 -20.29 4.11 3.76
CA LYS A 372 -20.89 5.40 4.11
C LYS A 372 -20.85 5.61 5.62
N GLY A 373 -20.40 6.79 6.06
CA GLY A 373 -20.17 7.12 7.47
C GLY A 373 -21.40 6.93 8.37
N ASN A 374 -22.51 7.62 8.08
CA ASN A 374 -23.66 7.70 8.99
C ASN A 374 -24.46 6.40 9.17
N SER A 375 -24.27 5.41 8.30
CA SER A 375 -24.87 4.08 8.41
C SER A 375 -23.88 3.00 8.85
N HIS A 376 -22.59 3.37 8.94
CA HIS A 376 -21.45 2.46 9.12
C HIS A 376 -21.49 1.24 8.20
N THR A 377 -22.10 1.34 7.02
CA THR A 377 -22.27 0.18 6.15
C THR A 377 -20.92 -0.38 5.72
N LEU A 378 -20.80 -1.71 5.76
CA LEU A 378 -19.67 -2.46 5.20
C LEU A 378 -19.97 -2.97 3.78
N ASP A 379 -21.14 -2.62 3.26
CA ASP A 379 -21.49 -2.81 1.85
C ASP A 379 -21.01 -1.65 1.00
N ASN A 380 -20.68 -1.94 -0.27
CA ASN A 380 -20.26 -0.95 -1.27
C ASN A 380 -19.12 -0.09 -0.73
N ILE A 381 -18.02 -0.72 -0.34
CA ILE A 381 -16.83 0.00 0.09
C ILE A 381 -16.25 0.75 -1.13
N PRO A 382 -15.95 2.05 -1.02
CA PRO A 382 -15.33 2.82 -2.09
C PRO A 382 -13.99 2.21 -2.43
N MET A 383 -13.85 1.69 -3.65
CA MET A 383 -12.61 1.11 -4.14
C MET A 383 -12.31 1.58 -5.56
N VAL A 384 -11.09 2.06 -5.77
CA VAL A 384 -10.59 2.49 -7.08
C VAL A 384 -9.25 1.82 -7.33
N LEU A 385 -9.12 1.21 -8.51
CA LEU A 385 -7.86 0.67 -9.01
C LEU A 385 -7.26 1.65 -10.02
N ILE A 386 -5.96 1.94 -9.93
CA ILE A 386 -5.27 2.84 -10.87
C ILE A 386 -3.98 2.22 -11.37
N GLY A 387 -3.75 2.36 -12.67
CA GLY A 387 -2.51 1.95 -13.31
C GLY A 387 -2.44 0.45 -13.54
N GLY A 388 -1.24 -0.11 -13.43
CA GLY A 388 -1.06 -1.55 -13.44
C GLY A 388 -1.36 -2.22 -14.79
N LYS A 389 -1.08 -1.55 -15.90
CA LYS A 389 -1.12 -2.16 -17.25
C LYS A 389 -0.31 -3.46 -17.30
N GLY A 390 0.81 -3.52 -16.58
CA GLY A 390 1.64 -4.72 -16.42
C GLY A 390 1.05 -5.84 -15.54
N HIS A 391 -0.09 -5.62 -14.90
CA HIS A 391 -0.79 -6.61 -14.05
C HIS A 391 -1.94 -7.30 -14.77
N GLY A 392 -2.20 -6.97 -16.05
CA GLY A 392 -3.20 -7.64 -16.89
C GLY A 392 -4.65 -7.18 -16.69
N PHE A 393 -4.89 -6.12 -15.90
CA PHE A 393 -6.23 -5.55 -15.74
C PHE A 393 -6.62 -4.65 -16.90
N LYS A 394 -7.91 -4.69 -17.28
CA LYS A 394 -8.49 -3.68 -18.17
C LYS A 394 -8.89 -2.45 -17.35
N THR A 395 -8.23 -1.34 -17.62
CA THR A 395 -8.47 -0.05 -16.97
C THR A 395 -9.42 0.83 -17.79
N GLY A 396 -9.77 2.00 -17.25
CA GLY A 396 -10.57 2.99 -17.97
C GLY A 396 -12.06 2.67 -17.95
N ARG A 397 -12.57 2.10 -16.85
CA ARG A 397 -13.95 1.63 -16.77
C ARG A 397 -14.55 1.70 -15.37
N SER A 398 -15.88 1.76 -15.31
CA SER A 398 -16.65 1.57 -14.07
C SER A 398 -17.25 0.16 -14.05
N LEU A 399 -17.15 -0.53 -12.92
CA LEU A 399 -17.70 -1.88 -12.74
C LEU A 399 -18.69 -1.92 -11.59
N LYS A 400 -19.85 -2.54 -11.84
CA LYS A 400 -20.82 -2.85 -10.79
C LYS A 400 -20.90 -4.33 -10.55
N PHE A 401 -20.92 -4.68 -9.28
CA PHE A 401 -21.03 -6.05 -8.78
C PHE A 401 -22.27 -6.18 -7.90
N GLN A 402 -22.78 -7.40 -7.80
CA GLN A 402 -23.91 -7.70 -6.92
C GLN A 402 -23.40 -8.05 -5.51
N LYS A 403 -22.94 -7.02 -4.77
CA LYS A 403 -22.43 -7.15 -3.39
C LYS A 403 -21.48 -8.33 -3.19
N VAL A 404 -20.42 -8.38 -4.00
CA VAL A 404 -19.36 -9.39 -3.90
C VAL A 404 -18.49 -9.12 -2.68
N THR A 405 -17.88 -10.17 -2.15
CA THR A 405 -16.93 -10.09 -1.03
C THR A 405 -15.58 -9.54 -1.50
N GLN A 406 -14.95 -8.70 -0.67
CA GLN A 406 -13.60 -8.18 -0.94
C GLN A 406 -12.53 -9.27 -1.03
N ASN A 407 -12.71 -10.43 -0.39
CA ASN A 407 -11.79 -11.57 -0.50
C ASN A 407 -11.55 -11.98 -1.96
N ARG A 408 -12.59 -11.94 -2.80
CA ARG A 408 -12.46 -12.25 -4.24
C ARG A 408 -11.64 -11.19 -4.99
N LEU A 409 -11.72 -9.93 -4.56
CA LEU A 409 -10.84 -8.87 -5.08
C LEU A 409 -9.38 -9.14 -4.67
N TRP A 410 -9.13 -9.55 -3.43
CA TRP A 410 -7.78 -9.92 -2.96
C TRP A 410 -7.20 -11.12 -3.71
N LEU A 411 -8.02 -12.12 -4.04
CA LEU A 411 -7.60 -13.19 -4.96
C LEU A 411 -7.22 -12.64 -6.35
N ALA A 412 -8.02 -11.73 -6.92
CA ALA A 412 -7.72 -11.12 -8.21
C ALA A 412 -6.41 -10.30 -8.19
N VAL A 413 -6.19 -9.53 -7.14
CA VAL A 413 -4.94 -8.77 -6.94
C VAL A 413 -3.75 -9.70 -6.76
N ALA A 414 -3.89 -10.78 -5.97
CA ALA A 414 -2.83 -11.76 -5.78
C ALA A 414 -2.44 -12.45 -7.08
N HIS A 415 -3.43 -12.89 -7.86
CA HIS A 415 -3.20 -13.53 -9.17
C HIS A 415 -2.51 -12.59 -10.15
N ALA A 416 -2.87 -11.31 -10.12
CA ALA A 416 -2.25 -10.29 -10.96
C ALA A 416 -0.79 -9.99 -10.58
N MET A 417 -0.42 -10.24 -9.32
CA MET A 417 0.97 -10.21 -8.81
C MET A 417 1.70 -11.56 -8.99
N GLY A 418 1.08 -12.53 -9.67
CA GLY A 418 1.65 -13.85 -9.93
C GLY A 418 1.51 -14.86 -8.79
N HIS A 419 0.77 -14.53 -7.72
CA HIS A 419 0.49 -15.43 -6.60
C HIS A 419 -0.87 -16.12 -6.77
N GLY A 420 -0.86 -17.33 -7.33
CA GLY A 420 -2.05 -18.10 -7.69
C GLY A 420 -2.71 -18.84 -6.51
N ILE A 421 -3.12 -18.11 -5.46
CA ILE A 421 -3.81 -18.69 -4.30
C ILE A 421 -5.29 -18.97 -4.59
N ASP A 422 -5.83 -20.05 -4.03
CA ASP A 422 -7.24 -20.41 -4.19
C ASP A 422 -8.17 -19.75 -3.15
N THR A 423 -7.63 -19.43 -1.98
CA THR A 423 -8.38 -18.86 -0.86
C THR A 423 -7.55 -17.81 -0.12
N PHE A 424 -8.21 -16.76 0.37
CA PHE A 424 -7.59 -15.72 1.20
C PHE A 424 -8.59 -15.22 2.26
N GLY A 425 -8.15 -15.05 3.51
CA GLY A 425 -9.03 -14.73 4.64
C GLY A 425 -10.05 -15.85 4.91
N THR A 426 -11.32 -15.51 5.15
CA THR A 426 -12.37 -16.52 5.36
C THR A 426 -12.73 -17.24 4.05
N ALA A 427 -12.50 -18.55 3.98
CA ALA A 427 -12.67 -19.35 2.77
C ALA A 427 -14.05 -19.25 2.10
N LYS A 428 -15.15 -19.22 2.86
CA LYS A 428 -16.52 -19.08 2.31
C LYS A 428 -16.71 -17.79 1.50
N PHE A 429 -15.94 -16.74 1.80
CA PHE A 429 -15.98 -15.49 1.05
C PHE A 429 -15.19 -15.53 -0.25
N CYS A 430 -14.48 -16.62 -0.55
CA CYS A 430 -13.77 -16.82 -1.82
C CYS A 430 -14.61 -17.56 -2.86
N GLU A 431 -15.85 -17.95 -2.54
CA GLU A 431 -16.74 -18.64 -3.47
C GLU A 431 -16.92 -17.87 -4.79
N GLY A 432 -16.76 -18.58 -5.92
CA GLY A 432 -16.72 -17.98 -7.25
C GLY A 432 -15.33 -17.47 -7.68
N GLY A 433 -14.29 -17.73 -6.90
CA GLY A 433 -12.89 -17.48 -7.25
C GLY A 433 -12.52 -16.00 -7.37
N PRO A 434 -11.36 -15.69 -7.97
CA PRO A 434 -10.91 -14.33 -8.23
C PRO A 434 -11.98 -13.48 -8.92
N LEU A 435 -12.14 -12.24 -8.46
CA LEU A 435 -13.09 -11.31 -9.05
C LEU A 435 -12.69 -10.98 -10.48
N SER A 436 -13.62 -11.08 -11.42
CA SER A 436 -13.36 -10.74 -12.82
C SER A 436 -13.26 -9.23 -13.00
N LEU A 437 -12.03 -8.75 -13.18
CA LEU A 437 -11.69 -7.37 -13.52
C LEU A 437 -11.40 -7.20 -15.04
N ALA A 438 -11.53 -8.29 -15.81
CA ALA A 438 -11.28 -8.36 -17.25
C ALA A 438 -12.41 -7.77 -18.09
#